data_AF-A0A7X7WV95-F1
#
_entry.id   AF-A0A7X7WV95-F1
#
_cell.length_a   1.000
_cell.length_b   1.000
_cell.length_c   1.000
_cell.angle_alpha   90.00
_cell.angle_beta   90.00
_cell.angle_gamma   90.00
#
_symmetry.space_group_name_H-M   'P 1'
#
loop_
_entity.id
_entity.type
_entity.pdbx_description
1 polymer ?
#
loop_
_entity_poly.entity_id
_entity_poly.type
_entity_poly.pdbx_seq_one_letter_code
_entity_poly.pdbx_strand_id
1 'polypeptide(L)' 'MNVSMILAHPDPGSFNHAIAKTAYEQARANKHTVFFHDLHAELFDPLSSAGKRALRCSTQNYHEEMIST' A
#
# COMPACT_ATOMS: atom_id res chain seq x y z
N MET A 1 12.99 -13.33 5.24
CA MET A 1 11.90 -13.00 4.28
C MET A 1 11.49 -11.55 4.47
N ASN A 2 10.71 -11.00 3.54
CA ASN A 2 10.05 -9.71 3.68
C ASN A 2 8.61 -9.93 4.13
N VAL A 3 8.21 -9.26 5.21
CA VAL A 3 6.86 -9.34 5.80
C VAL A 3 6.25 -7.95 5.76
N SER A 4 5.05 -7.83 5.19
CA SER A 4 4.23 -6.62 5.32
C SER A 4 3.17 -6.88 6.38
N MET A 5 3.15 -6.07 7.43
CA MET A 5 2.25 -6.18 8.57
C MET A 5 1.37 -4.95 8.63
N ILE A 6 0.06 -5.15 8.47
CA ILE A 6 -0.94 -4.07 8.45
C ILE A 6 -1.81 -4.19 9.70
N LEU A 7 -1.80 -3.16 10.53
CA LEU A 7 -2.66 -3.01 11.70
C LEU A 7 -3.79 -2.03 11.38
N ALA A 8 -5.02 -2.45 11.67
CA ALA A 8 -6.23 -1.68 11.42
C ALA A 8 -7.10 -1.63 12.68
N HIS A 9 -6.60 -0.98 13.74
CA HIS A 9 -7.37 -0.78 14.97
C HIS A 9 -7.17 0.64 15.52
N PRO A 10 -8.22 1.36 15.92
CA PRO A 10 -8.12 2.75 16.35
C PRO A 10 -7.47 2.93 17.73
N ASP A 11 -7.72 2.03 18.66
CA ASP A 11 -7.21 2.12 20.03
C ASP A 11 -5.81 1.49 20.15
N PRO A 12 -4.78 2.26 20.55
CA PRO A 12 -3.41 1.77 20.80
C PRO A 12 -3.28 0.79 21.97
N GLY A 13 -4.22 0.83 22.92
CA GLY A 13 -4.28 -0.09 24.06
C GLY A 13 -4.94 -1.43 23.74
N SER A 14 -5.38 -1.64 22.49
CA SER A 14 -6.16 -2.81 22.13
C SER A 14 -5.33 -4.10 22.11
N PHE A 15 -6.04 -5.22 22.25
CA PHE A 15 -5.45 -6.55 22.10
C PHE A 15 -4.79 -6.74 20.72
N ASN A 16 -5.34 -6.12 19.66
CA ASN A 16 -4.75 -6.18 18.33
C ASN A 16 -3.40 -5.48 18.26
N HIS A 17 -3.23 -4.34 18.95
CA HIS A 17 -1.92 -3.71 19.11
C HIS A 17 -0.94 -4.61 19.87
N ALA A 18 -1.40 -5.29 20.93
CA ALA A 18 -0.56 -6.22 21.68
C ALA A 18 -0.07 -7.40 20.81
N ILE A 19 -0.95 -7.97 19.98
CA ILE A 19 -0.58 -9.02 19.02
C ILE A 19 0.40 -8.48 17.98
N ALA A 20 0.09 -7.33 17.36
CA ALA A 20 0.92 -6.73 16.32
C ALA A 20 2.33 -6.44 16.82
N LYS A 21 2.45 -5.87 18.03
CA LYS A 21 3.73 -5.63 18.69
C LYS A 21 4.52 -6.92 18.89
N THR A 22 3.88 -7.94 19.47
CA THR A 22 4.53 -9.24 19.73
C THR A 22 4.99 -9.92 18.45
N ALA A 23 4.14 -9.90 17.40
CA ALA A 23 4.48 -10.47 16.11
C ALA A 23 5.62 -9.72 15.41
N TYR A 24 5.62 -8.38 15.47
CA TYR A 24 6.70 -7.54 14.93
C TYR A 24 8.04 -7.85 15.60
N GLU A 25 8.07 -7.89 16.93
CA GLU A 25 9.27 -8.20 17.71
C GLU A 25 9.82 -9.59 17.37
N GLN A 26 8.95 -10.61 17.33
CA GLN A 26 9.38 -11.97 17.01
C GLN A 26 9.86 -12.13 15.56
N ALA A 27 9.19 -11.49 14.60
CA ALA A 27 9.61 -11.53 13.20
C ALA A 27 10.98 -10.89 12.99
N ARG A 28 11.28 -9.78 13.70
CA ARG A 28 12.60 -9.17 13.68
C ARG A 28 13.66 -10.02 14.36
N ALA A 29 13.34 -10.65 15.50
CA ALA A 29 14.23 -11.60 16.16
C ALA A 29 14.62 -12.77 15.23
N ASN A 30 13.68 -13.21 14.39
CA ASN A 30 13.89 -14.25 13.37
C ASN A 30 14.63 -13.73 12.10
N LYS A 31 15.21 -12.52 12.15
CA LYS A 31 15.95 -11.89 11.04
C LYS A 31 15.10 -11.70 9.78
N HIS A 32 13.80 -11.46 9.93
CA HIS A 32 12.94 -11.04 8.84
C HIS A 32 12.92 -9.51 8.72
N THR A 33 12.81 -9.02 7.48
CA THR A 33 12.55 -7.60 7.21
C THR A 33 11.07 -7.37 7.34
N VAL A 34 10.66 -6.47 8.23
CA VAL A 34 9.24 -6.19 8.49
C VAL A 34 8.92 -4.75 8.11
N PHE A 35 7.95 -4.59 7.21
CA PHE A 35 7.32 -3.32 6.87
C PHE A 35 6.03 -3.23 7.67
N PHE A 36 5.96 -2.31 8.62
CA PHE A 36 4.84 -2.19 9.54
C PHE A 36 4.03 -0.95 9.19
N HIS A 37 2.72 -1.14 9.03
CA HIS A 37 1.76 -0.07 8.75
C HIS A 37 0.63 -0.08 9.77
N ASP A 38 0.40 1.04 10.42
CA ASP A 38 -0.77 1.26 11.27
C ASP A 38 -1.71 2.21 10.53
N LEU A 39 -2.76 1.65 9.93
CA LEU A 39 -3.68 2.41 9.07
C LEU A 39 -4.41 3.52 9.83
N HIS A 40 -4.69 3.32 11.12
CA HIS A 40 -5.36 4.32 11.92
C HIS A 40 -4.40 5.44 12.33
N ALA A 41 -3.17 5.10 12.73
CA ALA A 41 -2.15 6.10 13.03
C ALA A 41 -1.67 6.86 11.78
N GLU A 42 -1.64 6.20 10.62
CA GLU A 42 -1.25 6.78 9.32
C GLU A 42 -2.38 7.55 8.64
N LEU A 43 -3.58 7.60 9.24
CA LEU A 43 -4.78 8.26 8.69
C LEU A 43 -5.07 7.80 7.24
N PHE A 44 -4.91 6.50 7.00
CA PHE A 44 -5.16 5.91 5.70
C PHE A 44 -6.62 6.12 5.29
N ASP A 45 -6.85 6.64 4.08
CA ASP A 45 -8.20 6.79 3.52
C ASP A 45 -8.72 5.44 3.01
N PRO A 46 -9.71 4.81 3.68
CA PRO A 46 -10.22 3.51 3.28
C PRO A 46 -11.12 3.59 2.03
N LEU A 47 -11.55 4.80 1.64
CA LEU A 47 -12.41 4.98 0.50
C LEU A 47 -11.57 5.01 -0.78
N SER A 48 -11.69 3.95 -1.57
CA SER A 48 -11.22 3.98 -2.95
C SER A 48 -12.10 4.96 -3.74
N SER A 49 -11.63 6.19 -3.92
CA SER A 49 -12.29 7.13 -4.82
C SER A 49 -12.31 6.50 -6.22
N ALA A 50 -13.48 6.09 -6.71
CA ALA A 50 -13.68 5.48 -8.03
C ALA A 50 -13.18 6.36 -9.21
N GLY A 51 -12.71 7.59 -8.93
CA GLY A 51 -12.19 8.56 -9.89
C GLY A 51 -10.67 8.54 -10.13
N LYS A 52 -9.84 7.78 -9.40
CA LYS A 52 -8.40 7.69 -9.71
C LYS A 52 -8.08 6.60 -10.74
N ARG A 53 -8.76 6.63 -11.89
CA ARG A 53 -8.21 6.07 -13.13
C ARG A 53 -7.39 7.18 -13.77
N ALA A 54 -6.07 7.06 -13.74
CA ALA A 54 -5.26 7.81 -14.68
C ALA A 54 -5.78 7.46 -16.08
N LEU A 55 -6.50 8.38 -16.71
CA LEU A 55 -6.85 8.26 -18.11
C LEU A 55 -5.52 8.20 -18.85
N ARG A 56 -5.12 7.02 -19.32
CA ARG A 56 -4.10 6.94 -20.36
C ARG A 56 -4.68 7.70 -21.55
N CYS A 57 -4.14 8.88 -21.81
CA CYS A 57 -4.35 9.56 -23.07
C CYS A 57 -3.71 8.68 -24.15
N SER A 58 -4.52 7.97 -24.92
CA SER A 58 -4.09 7.29 -26.13
C SER A 58 -3.87 8.34 -27.23
N THR A 59 -2.75 9.06 -27.17
CA THR A 59 -2.23 9.85 -28.29
C THR A 59 -0.79 9.46 -28.61
N GLN A 60 -0.57 8.15 -28.73
CA GLN A 60 0.39 7.62 -29.70
C GLN A 60 -0.45 6.90 -30.75
N ASN A 61 -0.75 7.58 -31.87
CA ASN A 61 -1.01 7.02 -33.21
C ASN A 61 -1.64 8.10 -34.12
N TYR A 62 -0.89 9.17 -34.40
CA TYR A 62 -1.09 10.01 -35.59
C TYR A 62 0.26 10.61 -35.98
N HIS A 63 1.17 9.79 -36.51
CA HIS A 63 2.35 10.29 -37.21
C HIS A 63 3.03 9.25 -38.13
N GLU A 64 2.28 8.42 -38.86
CA GLU A 64 2.85 7.65 -40.00
C GLU A 64 1.82 7.40 -41.12
N GLU A 65 1.14 8.44 -41.62
CA GLU A 65 0.35 8.29 -42.86
C GLU A 65 0.40 9.52 -43.79
N MET A 66 1.54 10.23 -43.84
CA MET A 66 1.74 11.31 -44.81
C MET A 66 3.19 11.44 -45.30
N ILE A 67 3.81 10.32 -45.67
CA ILE A 67 4.92 10.32 -46.67
C ILE A 67 4.71 9.14 -47.61
N SER A 68 3.76 9.27 -48.53
CA SER A 68 3.78 8.57 -49.81
C SER A 68 2.88 9.33 -50.78
N THR A 69 3.44 10.37 -51.38
CA THR A 69 3.01 10.90 -52.67
C THR A 69 4.27 11.23 -53.44
#